data_AF-A0A8T6SFE7-F1
#
_entry.id   AF-A0A8T6SFE7-F1
#
_cell.length_a   1.000
_cell.length_b   1.000
_cell.length_c   1.000
_cell.angle_alpha   90.00
_cell.angle_beta   90.00
_cell.angle_gamma   90.00
#
_symmetry.space_group_name_H-M   'P 1'
#
loop_
_entity.id
_entity.type
_entity.pdbx_description
1 polymer ?
#
loop_
_entity_poly.entity_id
_entity_poly.type
_entity_poly.pdbx_seq_one_letter_code
_entity_poly.pdbx_strand_id
1 'polypeptide(L)'
;TYLGPYIIENVSCGLHNVTVEVYDHIDQTLLHSYTHKFTATVKEDITTYTGDHVDFKVDMRDIGRAARAFGSYPSHPRWDPACDVNHDHKVDMRDIGSVARRFGWHC
;
A
#
# COMPACT_ATOMS: atom_id res chain seq x y z
N THR A 1 28.96 3.65 -4.70
CA THR A 1 28.53 4.91 -4.08
C THR A 1 27.18 4.68 -3.44
N TYR A 2 27.03 4.95 -2.14
CA TYR A 2 25.70 4.91 -1.50
C TYR A 2 24.88 6.09 -2.02
N LEU A 3 23.72 5.83 -2.60
CA LEU A 3 22.87 6.87 -3.20
C LEU A 3 21.91 7.52 -2.20
N GLY A 4 21.94 7.16 -0.92
CA GLY A 4 21.09 7.80 0.10
C GLY A 4 19.66 7.24 0.14
N PRO A 5 18.91 7.57 1.22
CA PRO A 5 17.46 7.48 1.18
C PRO A 5 16.90 8.66 0.36
N TYR A 6 15.97 8.39 -0.54
CA TYR A 6 15.21 9.40 -1.26
C TYR A 6 13.81 9.49 -0.65
N ILE A 7 13.33 10.70 -0.40
CA ILE A 7 11.97 10.95 0.08
C ILE A 7 11.18 11.52 -1.09
N ILE A 8 10.07 10.85 -1.42
CA ILE A 8 9.10 11.34 -2.40
C ILE A 8 7.87 11.80 -1.62
N GLU A 9 7.57 13.08 -1.69
CA GLU A 9 6.37 13.65 -1.06
C GLU A 9 5.22 13.73 -2.07
N ASN A 10 3.98 13.67 -1.58
CA ASN A 10 2.76 13.89 -2.37
C ASN A 10 2.63 13.00 -3.61
N VAL A 11 2.88 11.69 -3.45
CA VAL A 11 2.62 10.71 -4.51
C VAL A 11 1.11 10.64 -4.74
N SER A 12 0.67 10.88 -5.98
CA SER A 12 -0.74 10.70 -6.37
C SER A 12 -1.12 9.24 -6.21
N CYS A 13 -2.40 8.94 -5.99
CA CYS A 13 -2.79 7.54 -5.95
C CYS A 13 -2.68 6.91 -7.36
N GLY A 14 -2.36 5.61 -7.43
CA GLY A 14 -2.10 4.89 -8.68
C GLY A 14 -0.84 4.01 -8.66
N LEU A 15 -0.50 3.49 -9.84
CA LEU A 15 0.72 2.73 -10.10
C LEU A 15 1.88 3.68 -10.43
N HIS A 16 3.01 3.48 -9.76
CA HIS A 16 4.21 4.28 -9.94
C HIS A 16 5.43 3.40 -10.19
N ASN A 17 6.38 3.95 -10.94
CA ASN A 17 7.65 3.31 -11.23
C ASN A 17 8.78 4.25 -10.81
N VAL A 18 9.71 3.75 -10.00
CA VAL A 18 11.00 4.41 -9.74
C VAL A 18 12.06 3.71 -10.57
N THR A 19 12.71 4.47 -11.46
CA THR A 19 13.80 3.98 -12.30
C THR A 19 15.13 4.54 -11.82
N VAL A 20 16.09 3.66 -11.56
CA VAL A 20 17.47 4.01 -11.24
C VAL A 20 18.35 3.60 -12.39
N GLU A 21 18.95 4.59 -13.04
CA GLU A 21 19.83 4.40 -14.18
C GLU A 21 21.27 4.72 -13.77
N VAL A 22 22.19 3.82 -14.14
CA VAL A 22 23.62 3.95 -13.86
C VAL A 22 24.34 4.12 -15.18
N TYR A 23 25.04 5.23 -15.33
CA TYR A 23 25.77 5.59 -16.54
C TYR A 23 27.28 5.49 -16.33
N ASP A 24 27.98 5.16 -17.41
CA ASP A 24 29.43 5.32 -17.48
C ASP A 24 29.80 6.80 -17.37
N HIS A 25 30.83 7.11 -16.60
CA HIS A 25 31.20 8.50 -16.33
C HIS A 25 31.81 9.20 -17.56
N ILE A 26 32.51 8.46 -18.41
CA ILE A 26 33.31 9.00 -19.51
C ILE A 26 32.41 9.26 -20.71
N ASP A 27 31.66 8.24 -21.13
CA ASP A 27 30.89 8.28 -22.38
C ASP A 27 29.38 8.47 -22.17
N GLN A 28 28.92 8.54 -20.91
CA GLN A 28 27.49 8.59 -20.56
C GLN A 28 26.68 7.40 -21.11
N THR A 29 27.34 6.26 -21.32
CA THR A 29 26.68 5.03 -21.78
C THR A 29 25.88 4.42 -20.64
N LEU A 30 24.60 4.07 -20.88
CA LEU A 30 23.78 3.39 -19.86
C LEU A 30 24.35 1.99 -19.57
N LEU A 31 24.83 1.77 -18.34
CA LEU A 31 25.38 0.50 -17.88
C LEU A 31 24.31 -0.39 -17.25
N HIS A 32 23.41 0.20 -16.46
CA HIS A 32 22.37 -0.54 -15.77
C HIS A 32 21.10 0.30 -15.59
N SER A 33 19.93 -0.35 -15.66
CA SER A 33 18.65 0.26 -15.29
C SER A 33 17.87 -0.68 -14.37
N TYR A 34 17.50 -0.19 -13.18
CA TYR A 34 16.65 -0.89 -12.23
C TYR A 34 15.30 -0.18 -12.17
N THR A 35 14.20 -0.91 -12.36
CA THR A 35 12.85 -0.36 -12.19
C THR A 35 12.16 -1.00 -11.01
N HIS A 36 11.80 -0.21 -10.01
CA HIS A 36 10.95 -0.63 -8.89
C HIS A 36 9.54 -0.10 -9.09
N LYS A 37 8.56 -1.00 -9.16
CA LYS A 37 7.15 -0.64 -9.27
C LYS A 37 6.52 -0.65 -7.89
N PHE A 38 5.73 0.37 -7.58
CA PHE A 38 5.00 0.44 -6.33
C PHE A 38 3.61 1.05 -6.55
N THR A 39 2.73 0.78 -5.60
CA THR A 39 1.33 1.20 -5.63
C THR A 39 1.09 2.21 -4.53
N ALA A 40 0.41 3.32 -4.86
CA ALA A 40 0.00 4.33 -3.89
C ALA A 40 -1.54 4.33 -3.79
N THR A 41 -2.08 4.07 -2.61
CA THR A 41 -3.52 4.13 -2.33
C THR A 41 -3.75 4.62 -0.89
N VAL A 42 -5.01 4.89 -0.52
CA VAL A 42 -5.37 5.14 0.87
C VAL A 42 -5.31 3.85 1.67
N LYS A 43 -4.95 3.93 2.95
CA LYS A 43 -4.86 2.75 3.83
C LYS A 43 -6.19 1.99 4.00
N GLU A 44 -7.32 2.64 3.72
CA GLU A 44 -8.65 2.04 3.76
C GLU A 44 -8.98 1.17 2.54
N ASP A 45 -8.20 1.27 1.46
CA ASP A 45 -8.24 0.36 0.30
C ASP A 45 -7.29 -0.80 0.57
N ILE A 46 -7.77 -1.70 1.44
CA ILE A 46 -7.02 -2.81 2.00
C ILE A 46 -6.62 -3.79 0.89
N THR A 47 -7.50 -3.99 -0.08
CA THR A 47 -7.28 -4.96 -1.15
C THR A 47 -6.23 -4.49 -2.16
N THR A 48 -6.14 -3.19 -2.45
CA THR A 48 -5.03 -2.63 -3.22
C THR A 48 -3.75 -2.58 -2.40
N TYR A 49 -3.82 -2.19 -1.11
CA TYR A 49 -2.66 -2.14 -0.22
C TYR A 49 -1.94 -3.49 -0.10
N THR A 50 -2.70 -4.58 -0.08
CA THR A 50 -2.17 -5.95 0.02
C THR A 50 -1.74 -6.54 -1.33
N GLY A 51 -2.14 -5.92 -2.45
CA GLY A 51 -1.88 -6.41 -3.79
C GLY A 51 -2.79 -7.56 -4.24
N ASP A 52 -3.79 -7.94 -3.44
CA ASP A 52 -4.71 -9.04 -3.76
C ASP A 52 -5.72 -8.63 -4.84
N HIS A 53 -6.19 -7.38 -4.81
CA HIS A 53 -7.04 -6.79 -5.83
C HIS A 53 -6.73 -5.31 -5.98
N VAL A 54 -5.97 -4.96 -7.01
CA VAL A 54 -5.56 -3.58 -7.27
C VAL A 54 -6.60 -2.92 -8.17
N ASP A 55 -7.64 -2.34 -7.55
CA ASP A 55 -8.69 -1.58 -8.23
C ASP A 55 -8.72 -0.10 -7.83
N PHE A 56 -7.86 0.30 -6.89
CA PHE A 56 -7.74 1.65 -6.37
C PHE A 56 -9.04 2.22 -5.83
N LYS A 57 -9.89 1.37 -5.25
CA LYS A 57 -11.22 1.75 -4.81
C LYS A 57 -11.52 1.16 -3.44
N VAL A 58 -12.13 1.95 -2.57
CA VAL A 58 -12.68 1.44 -1.31
C VAL A 58 -14.10 0.94 -1.57
N ASP A 59 -14.29 -0.38 -1.52
CA ASP A 59 -15.57 -1.03 -1.77
C ASP A 59 -15.92 -2.13 -0.74
N MET A 60 -16.89 -2.98 -1.07
CA MET A 60 -17.36 -4.04 -0.18
C MET A 60 -16.33 -5.14 0.06
N ARG A 61 -15.31 -5.27 -0.81
CA ARG A 61 -14.21 -6.24 -0.65
C ARG A 61 -13.30 -5.83 0.49
N ASP A 62 -12.99 -4.55 0.62
CA ASP A 62 -12.19 -4.03 1.75
C ASP A 62 -12.94 -4.24 3.06
N ILE A 63 -14.23 -3.88 3.09
CA ILE A 63 -15.09 -4.12 4.26
C ILE A 63 -15.17 -5.62 4.57
N GLY A 64 -15.37 -6.47 3.57
CA GLY A 64 -15.44 -7.93 3.74
C GLY A 64 -14.16 -8.53 4.31
N ARG A 65 -13.00 -8.02 3.89
CA ARG A 65 -11.69 -8.42 4.41
C ARG A 65 -11.50 -7.97 5.86
N ALA A 66 -11.81 -6.72 6.18
CA ALA A 66 -11.77 -6.20 7.54
C ALA A 66 -12.72 -6.98 8.47
N ALA A 67 -13.94 -7.28 8.01
CA ALA A 67 -14.92 -8.08 8.75
C ALA A 67 -14.44 -9.51 9.01
N ARG A 68 -13.73 -10.14 8.06
CA ARG A 68 -13.14 -11.48 8.25
C ARG A 68 -12.08 -11.50 9.35
N ALA A 69 -11.31 -10.42 9.47
CA ALA A 69 -10.29 -10.24 10.50
C ALA A 69 -10.85 -9.69 11.83
N PHE A 70 -12.13 -9.33 11.91
CA PHE A 70 -12.72 -8.72 13.10
C PHE A 70 -12.51 -9.55 14.38
N GLY A 71 -12.10 -8.86 15.45
CA GLY A 71 -11.76 -9.42 16.75
C GLY A 71 -10.40 -10.10 16.82
N SER A 72 -9.57 -10.01 15.77
CA SER A 72 -8.21 -10.56 15.75
C SER A 72 -7.18 -9.54 16.27
N TYR A 73 -6.00 -10.05 16.62
CA TYR A 73 -4.85 -9.33 17.17
C TYR A 73 -3.57 -10.09 16.76
N PRO A 74 -2.36 -9.49 16.84
CA PRO A 74 -1.12 -10.19 16.50
C PRO A 74 -1.04 -11.57 17.17
N SER A 75 -0.68 -12.61 16.40
CA SER A 75 -0.71 -14.05 16.73
C SER A 75 -2.05 -14.78 16.58
N HIS A 76 -3.17 -14.08 16.43
CA HIS A 76 -4.46 -14.72 16.17
C HIS A 76 -4.49 -15.30 14.75
N PRO A 77 -5.06 -16.51 14.49
CA PRO A 77 -5.03 -17.14 13.17
C PRO A 77 -5.69 -16.33 12.03
N ARG A 78 -6.66 -15.48 12.40
CA ARG A 78 -7.35 -14.55 11.49
C ARG A 78 -6.70 -13.16 11.40
N TRP A 79 -5.56 -12.95 12.08
CA TRP A 79 -4.86 -11.68 12.07
C TRP A 79 -4.45 -11.32 10.65
N ASP A 80 -4.89 -10.15 10.21
CA ASP A 80 -4.46 -9.54 8.97
C ASP A 80 -3.94 -8.14 9.31
N PRO A 81 -2.63 -7.89 9.25
CA PRO A 81 -2.06 -6.60 9.61
C PRO A 81 -2.56 -5.46 8.70
N ALA A 82 -3.05 -5.76 7.50
CA ALA A 82 -3.64 -4.75 6.63
C ALA A 82 -5.03 -4.28 7.10
N CYS A 83 -5.71 -5.08 7.92
CA CYS A 83 -7.03 -4.77 8.47
C CYS A 83 -6.96 -3.93 9.77
N ASP A 84 -5.79 -3.81 10.40
CA ASP A 84 -5.52 -2.89 11.52
C ASP A 84 -5.19 -1.50 10.97
N VAL A 85 -6.22 -0.85 10.41
CA VAL A 85 -6.10 0.42 9.67
C VAL A 85 -5.60 1.55 10.57
N ASN A 86 -5.88 1.48 11.87
CA ASN A 86 -5.47 2.49 12.84
C ASN A 86 -4.13 2.16 13.54
N HIS A 87 -3.60 0.95 13.35
CA HIS A 87 -2.35 0.44 13.93
C HIS A 87 -2.37 0.35 15.47
N ASP A 88 -3.50 -0.01 16.08
CA ASP A 88 -3.62 -0.25 17.53
C ASP A 88 -3.54 -1.74 17.92
N HIS A 89 -3.07 -2.58 16.99
CA HIS A 89 -2.78 -4.01 17.18
C HIS A 89 -4.01 -4.85 17.49
N LYS A 90 -5.17 -4.44 16.97
CA LYS A 90 -6.41 -5.22 16.99
C LYS A 90 -7.26 -4.79 15.80
N VAL A 91 -8.10 -5.69 15.31
CA VAL A 91 -9.08 -5.35 14.29
C VAL A 91 -10.43 -5.23 14.96
N ASP A 92 -10.94 -4.01 15.12
CA ASP A 92 -12.23 -3.74 15.75
C ASP A 92 -13.15 -2.83 14.92
N MET A 93 -14.20 -2.30 15.54
CA MET A 93 -15.18 -1.45 14.86
C MET A 93 -14.58 -0.11 14.40
N ARG A 94 -13.44 0.33 14.95
CA ARG A 94 -12.72 1.53 14.52
C ARG A 94 -12.08 1.34 13.16
N ASP A 95 -11.53 0.16 12.88
CA ASP A 95 -10.93 -0.16 11.60
C ASP A 95 -12.00 -0.28 10.53
N ILE A 96 -13.03 -1.08 10.79
CA ILE A 96 -14.18 -1.25 9.87
C ILE A 96 -14.89 0.09 9.65
N GLY A 97 -15.08 0.89 10.70
CA GLY A 97 -15.64 2.23 10.60
C GLY A 97 -14.77 3.18 9.77
N SER A 98 -13.45 3.05 9.83
CA SER A 98 -12.52 3.85 9.02
C SER A 98 -12.66 3.51 7.53
N VAL A 99 -12.69 2.22 7.20
CA VAL A 99 -12.94 1.73 5.82
C VAL A 99 -14.30 2.19 5.32
N ALA A 100 -15.36 1.98 6.10
CA ALA A 100 -16.72 2.37 5.74
C ALA A 100 -16.86 3.88 5.52
N ARG A 101 -16.15 4.71 6.30
CA ARG A 101 -16.13 6.17 6.11
C ARG A 101 -15.49 6.60 4.79
N ARG A 102 -14.60 5.78 4.23
CA ARG A 102 -13.97 6.01 2.91
C ARG A 102 -14.69 5.28 1.78
N PHE A 103 -15.80 4.59 2.04
CA PHE A 103 -16.51 3.83 1.02
C PHE A 103 -16.87 4.67 -0.21
N GLY A 104 -16.58 4.14 -1.40
CA GLY A 104 -16.76 4.83 -2.68
C GLY A 104 -15.60 5.74 -3.07
N TRP A 105 -14.59 5.92 -2.22
CA TRP A 105 -13.33 6.52 -2.63
C TRP A 105 -12.71 5.72 -3.77
N HIS A 106 -12.12 6.43 -4.73
CA HIS A 106 -11.39 5.86 -5.83
C HIS A 106 -10.31 6.84 -6.30
N CYS A 107 -9.24 6.28 -6.87
CA CYS A 107 -8.48 6.98 -7.90
C CYS A 107 -9.30 7.05 -9.20
#